data_AF-A0A5R2MSL1-F1
#
_entry.id   AF-A0A5R2MSL1-F1
#
_cell.length_a   1.000
_cell.length_b   1.000
_cell.length_c   1.000
_cell.angle_alpha   90.00
_cell.angle_beta   90.00
_cell.angle_gamma   90.00
#
_symmetry.space_group_name_H-M   'P 1'
#
loop_
_entity.id
_entity.type
_entity.pdbx_description
1 polymer ?
#
loop_
_entity_poly.entity_id
_entity_poly.type
_entity_poly.pdbx_seq_one_letter_code
_entity_poly.pdbx_strand_id
1 'polypeptide(L)'
;LEARGFSLKDQVAYVAGHSLGEYSALAAAGFVSVADAARLLRIRGNAMQVAVPAGEGAMAAIIGLEQADVEDACAEAAKGSICQIANDNGGGQLV
;
A
#
# COMPACT_ATOMS: atom_id res chain seq x y z
N LEU A 1 -13.41 16.12 8.43
CA LEU A 1 -12.60 17.30 8.84
C LEU A 1 -13.24 18.56 8.30
N GLU A 2 -13.41 18.67 6.99
CA GLU A 2 -14.07 19.81 6.33
C GLU A 2 -15.51 20.02 6.79
N ALA A 3 -16.30 18.95 6.93
CA ALA A 3 -17.66 19.04 7.51
C ALA A 3 -17.69 19.58 8.97
N ARG A 4 -16.54 19.65 9.65
CA ARG A 4 -16.38 20.21 11.00
C ARG A 4 -15.64 21.55 10.97
N GLY A 5 -15.51 22.18 9.79
CA GLY A 5 -14.87 23.48 9.59
C GLY A 5 -13.34 23.46 9.40
N PHE A 6 -12.72 22.28 9.34
CA PHE A 6 -11.28 22.17 9.09
C PHE A 6 -10.99 22.15 7.60
N SER A 7 -10.35 23.20 7.07
CA SER A 7 -9.92 23.26 5.67
C SER A 7 -8.60 22.52 5.47
N LEU A 8 -8.63 21.40 4.74
CA LEU A 8 -7.41 20.65 4.39
C LEU A 8 -6.48 21.50 3.53
N LYS A 9 -7.04 22.19 2.53
CA LYS A 9 -6.29 23.03 1.60
C LYS A 9 -5.49 24.14 2.28
N ASP A 10 -6.05 24.72 3.35
CA ASP A 10 -5.43 25.88 4.00
C ASP A 10 -4.48 25.48 5.15
N GLN A 11 -4.65 24.28 5.71
CA GLN A 11 -3.94 23.86 6.93
C GLN A 11 -2.92 22.74 6.70
N VAL A 12 -2.88 22.12 5.52
CA VAL A 12 -2.01 20.99 5.22
C VAL A 12 -1.21 21.26 3.96
N ALA A 13 0.11 21.09 4.05
CA ALA A 13 1.01 21.26 2.90
C ALA A 13 1.12 19.99 2.04
N TYR A 14 1.01 18.80 2.66
CA TYR A 14 1.20 17.52 2.00
C TYR A 14 0.22 16.48 2.53
N VAL A 15 -0.22 15.59 1.64
CA VAL A 15 -1.00 14.40 1.97
C VAL A 15 -0.24 13.17 1.50
N ALA A 16 -0.37 12.08 2.23
CA ALA A 16 0.21 10.79 1.87
C ALA A 16 -0.77 9.69 2.24
N GLY A 17 -0.72 8.58 1.50
CA GLY A 17 -1.47 7.39 1.81
C GLY A 17 -0.73 6.17 1.31
N HIS A 18 -0.68 5.11 2.12
CA HIS A 18 0.06 3.91 1.80
C HIS A 18 -0.75 2.96 0.91
N SER A 19 -0.14 2.45 -0.17
CA SER A 19 -0.77 1.50 -1.11
C SER A 19 -2.11 2.02 -1.64
N LEU A 20 -3.24 1.37 -1.28
CA LEU A 20 -4.58 1.85 -1.65
C LEU A 20 -4.86 3.28 -1.13
N GLY A 21 -4.28 3.66 0.01
CA GLY A 21 -4.47 4.97 0.62
C GLY A 21 -3.99 6.14 -0.24
N GLU A 22 -3.08 5.92 -1.20
CA GLU A 22 -2.57 6.96 -2.09
C GLU A 22 -3.71 7.62 -2.89
N TYR A 23 -4.68 6.82 -3.35
CA TYR A 23 -5.86 7.30 -4.07
C TYR A 23 -6.75 8.17 -3.19
N SER A 24 -6.88 7.81 -1.90
CA SER A 24 -7.60 8.63 -0.93
C SER A 24 -6.88 9.94 -0.65
N ALA A 25 -5.54 9.93 -0.59
CA ALA A 25 -4.74 11.13 -0.44
C ALA A 25 -4.89 12.06 -1.65
N LEU A 26 -4.78 11.52 -2.88
CA LEU A 26 -5.00 12.28 -4.11
C LEU A 26 -6.42 12.87 -4.20
N ALA A 27 -7.44 12.11 -3.77
CA ALA A 27 -8.81 12.62 -3.71
C ALA A 27 -8.95 13.73 -2.67
N ALA A 28 -8.33 13.59 -1.49
CA ALA A 28 -8.33 14.62 -0.46
C ALA A 28 -7.59 15.90 -0.89
N ALA A 29 -6.55 15.78 -1.72
CA ALA A 29 -5.86 16.92 -2.35
C ALA A 29 -6.64 17.54 -3.52
N GLY A 30 -7.78 16.98 -3.92
CA GLY A 30 -8.58 17.45 -5.05
C GLY A 30 -8.00 17.13 -6.43
N PHE A 31 -7.02 16.23 -6.53
CA PHE A 31 -6.42 15.83 -7.81
C PHE A 31 -7.37 14.94 -8.64
N VAL A 32 -8.16 14.10 -7.96
CA VAL A 32 -9.20 13.26 -8.56
C VAL A 32 -10.48 13.38 -7.75
N SER A 33 -11.64 13.22 -8.40
CA SER A 33 -12.89 13.12 -7.65
C SER A 33 -12.95 11.82 -6.86
N VAL A 34 -13.73 11.77 -5.78
CA VAL A 34 -13.97 10.52 -5.02
C VAL A 34 -14.56 9.43 -5.93
N ALA A 35 -15.43 9.81 -6.87
CA ALA A 35 -16.03 8.87 -7.81
C ALA A 35 -14.99 8.26 -8.76
N ASP A 36 -14.05 9.08 -9.26
CA ASP A 36 -12.99 8.60 -10.14
C ASP A 36 -11.95 7.77 -9.38
N ALA A 37 -11.58 8.19 -8.17
CA ALA A 37 -10.74 7.39 -7.28
C ALA A 37 -11.36 6.00 -7.04
N ALA A 38 -12.67 5.92 -6.79
CA ALA A 38 -13.36 4.64 -6.61
C ALA A 38 -13.36 3.77 -7.89
N ARG A 39 -13.52 4.38 -9.08
CA ARG A 39 -13.42 3.67 -10.36
C ARG A 39 -12.01 3.12 -10.59
N LEU A 40 -10.99 3.92 -10.34
CA LEU A 40 -9.58 3.49 -10.43
C LEU A 40 -9.28 2.36 -9.46
N LEU A 41 -9.76 2.45 -8.22
CA LEU A 41 -9.59 1.39 -7.22
C LEU A 41 -10.27 0.08 -7.62
N ARG A 42 -11.44 0.14 -8.26
CA ARG A 42 -12.09 -1.06 -8.81
C ARG A 42 -11.23 -1.70 -9.90
N ILE A 43 -10.72 -0.90 -10.83
CA ILE A 43 -9.84 -1.38 -11.91
C ILE A 43 -8.58 -2.02 -11.32
N ARG A 44 -7.93 -1.33 -10.38
CA ARG A 44 -6.74 -1.83 -9.66
C ARG A 44 -7.02 -3.16 -8.95
N GLY A 45 -8.11 -3.25 -8.20
CA GLY A 45 -8.48 -4.48 -7.49
C GLY A 45 -8.76 -5.63 -8.45
N ASN A 46 -9.47 -5.38 -9.55
CA ASN A 46 -9.73 -6.40 -10.56
C ASN A 46 -8.43 -6.87 -11.23
N ALA A 47 -7.52 -5.96 -11.56
CA ALA A 47 -6.21 -6.30 -12.13
C ALA A 47 -5.38 -7.15 -11.16
N MET A 48 -5.36 -6.80 -9.86
CA MET A 48 -4.69 -7.60 -8.83
C MET A 48 -5.27 -9.02 -8.72
N GLN A 49 -6.60 -9.16 -8.76
CA GLN A 49 -7.24 -10.48 -8.71
C GLN A 49 -6.99 -11.35 -9.95
N VAL A 50 -6.74 -10.73 -11.11
CA VAL A 50 -6.43 -11.46 -12.35
C VAL A 50 -4.95 -11.85 -12.42
N ALA A 51 -4.06 -11.10 -11.74
CA ALA A 51 -2.62 -11.30 -11.82
C ALA A 51 -2.15 -12.63 -11.19
N VAL A 52 -2.84 -13.13 -10.17
CA VAL A 52 -2.48 -14.37 -9.46
C VAL A 52 -3.77 -15.16 -9.14
N PRO A 53 -3.83 -16.48 -9.43
CA PRO A 53 -4.98 -17.31 -9.09
C PRO A 53 -5.31 -17.28 -7.60
N ALA A 54 -6.59 -17.46 -7.28
CA ALA A 54 -7.02 -17.53 -5.88
C ALA A 54 -6.36 -18.71 -5.15
N GLY A 55 -5.75 -18.42 -4.00
CA GLY A 55 -5.01 -19.40 -3.21
C GLY A 55 -3.54 -19.53 -3.57
N GLU A 56 -3.08 -18.82 -4.60
CA GLU A 56 -1.66 -18.69 -4.94
C GLU A 56 -1.12 -17.34 -4.46
N GLY A 57 0.14 -17.34 -4.01
CA GLY A 57 0.76 -16.18 -3.37
C GLY A 57 0.36 -16.01 -1.90
N ALA A 58 1.23 -15.37 -1.13
CA ALA A 58 1.02 -15.06 0.27
C ALA A 58 1.83 -13.83 0.67
N MET A 59 1.46 -13.20 1.77
CA MET A 59 2.22 -12.13 2.42
C MET A 59 2.24 -12.42 3.92
N ALA A 60 3.33 -12.06 4.59
CA ALA A 60 3.49 -12.24 6.03
C ALA A 60 4.10 -10.98 6.62
N ALA A 61 3.56 -10.50 7.75
CA ALA A 61 4.18 -9.40 8.47
C ALA A 61 5.27 -9.95 9.39
N ILE A 62 6.46 -9.37 9.30
CA ILE A 62 7.63 -9.67 10.14
C ILE A 62 7.86 -8.45 11.04
N ILE A 63 8.02 -8.70 12.34
CA ILE A 63 8.21 -7.65 13.34
C ILE A 63 9.46 -7.95 14.15
N GLY A 64 10.37 -6.98 14.23
CA GLY A 64 11.53 -7.01 15.10
C GLY A 64 12.78 -7.67 14.52
N LEU A 65 12.80 -7.92 13.20
CA LEU A 65 14.02 -8.23 12.45
C LEU A 65 14.48 -7.00 11.68
N GLU A 66 15.79 -6.91 11.43
CA GLU A 66 16.35 -5.87 10.58
C GLU A 66 16.08 -6.21 9.10
N GLN A 67 16.06 -5.19 8.25
CA GLN A 67 15.73 -5.36 6.82
C GLN A 67 16.65 -6.36 6.12
N ALA A 68 17.96 -6.33 6.40
CA ALA A 68 18.93 -7.24 5.80
C ALA A 68 18.62 -8.71 6.14
N ASP A 69 18.21 -9.00 7.38
CA ASP A 69 17.87 -10.37 7.79
C ASP A 69 16.62 -10.88 7.04
N VAL A 70 15.65 -9.99 6.79
CA VAL A 70 14.45 -10.33 6.02
C VAL A 70 14.75 -10.49 4.53
N GLU A 71 15.65 -9.68 3.97
CA GLU A 71 16.13 -9.83 2.59
C GLU A 71 16.80 -11.20 2.38
N ASP A 72 17.67 -11.61 3.31
CA ASP A 72 18.32 -12.92 3.29
C ASP A 72 17.30 -14.06 3.40
N ALA A 73 16.32 -13.92 4.32
CA ALA A 73 15.24 -14.90 4.48
C ALA A 73 14.37 -15.03 3.22
N CYS A 74 14.05 -13.92 2.56
CA CYS A 74 13.33 -13.90 1.29
C CYS A 74 14.13 -14.61 0.19
N ALA A 75 15.43 -14.34 0.09
CA ALA A 75 16.31 -14.98 -0.90
C ALA A 75 16.39 -16.50 -0.69
N GLU A 76 16.49 -16.97 0.56
CA GLU A 76 16.47 -18.39 0.89
C GLU A 76 15.10 -19.04 0.62
N ALA A 77 14.01 -18.35 0.96
CA ALA A 77 12.65 -18.86 0.79
C ALA A 77 12.19 -18.92 -0.66
N ALA A 78 12.72 -18.05 -1.52
CA ALA A 78 12.34 -17.94 -2.92
C ALA A 78 12.40 -19.28 -3.68
N LYS A 79 13.44 -20.11 -3.46
CA LYS A 79 13.57 -21.49 -4.00
C LYS A 79 13.12 -21.67 -5.47
N GLY A 80 13.50 -20.73 -6.34
CA GLY A 80 13.15 -20.73 -7.77
C GLY A 80 11.83 -20.04 -8.13
N SER A 81 11.13 -19.49 -7.13
CA SER A 81 10.00 -18.55 -7.24
C SER A 81 10.43 -17.15 -6.77
N ILE A 82 9.48 -16.24 -6.53
CA ILE A 82 9.74 -14.88 -6.03
C ILE A 82 9.27 -14.78 -4.58
N CYS A 83 10.14 -14.30 -3.70
CA CYS A 83 9.82 -13.86 -2.34
C CYS A 83 10.59 -12.56 -2.11
N GLN A 84 9.91 -11.51 -1.66
CA GLN A 84 10.48 -10.17 -1.53
C GLN A 84 9.74 -9.39 -0.44
N ILE A 85 10.42 -8.38 0.10
CA ILE A 85 9.79 -7.36 0.94
C ILE A 85 8.93 -6.47 0.05
N ALA A 86 7.63 -6.43 0.34
CA ALA A 86 6.65 -5.59 -0.31
C ALA A 86 6.46 -4.24 0.40
N ASN A 87 6.61 -4.20 1.73
CA ASN A 87 6.44 -2.97 2.52
C ASN A 87 7.47 -2.84 3.63
N ASP A 88 8.06 -1.64 3.74
CA ASP A 88 8.67 -1.14 4.96
C ASP A 88 7.68 -0.18 5.63
N ASN A 89 7.07 -0.62 6.73
CA ASN A 89 6.09 0.15 7.47
C ASN A 89 6.73 0.99 8.60
N GLY A 90 8.04 0.90 8.78
CA GLY A 90 8.77 1.52 9.87
C GLY A 90 8.63 0.78 11.20
N GLY A 91 9.43 1.18 12.19
CA GLY A 91 9.44 0.57 13.52
C GLY A 91 9.84 -0.91 13.54
N GLY A 92 10.60 -1.36 12.52
CA GLY A 92 11.00 -2.76 12.37
C GLY A 92 9.88 -3.69 11.90
N GLN A 93 8.80 -3.15 11.30
CA GLN A 93 7.75 -3.94 10.68
C GLN A 93 7.91 -3.96 9.16
N LEU A 94 8.09 -5.16 8.63
CA LEU A 94 8.21 -5.44 7.20
C LEU A 94 7.08 -6.38 6.76
N VAL A 95 6.67 -6.30 5.50
CA VAL A 95 5.72 -7.24 4.86
C VAL A 95 6.32 -7.75 3.57
#